data_AF-A0A8H5XWK1-F1
#
_entry.id   AF-A0A8H5XWK1-F1
#
_cell.length_a   1.000
_cell.length_b   1.000
_cell.length_c   1.000
_cell.angle_alpha   90.00
_cell.angle_beta   90.00
_cell.angle_gamma   90.00
#
_symmetry.space_group_name_H-M   'P 1'
#
loop_
_entity.id
_entity.type
_entity.pdbx_description
1 polymer ?
#
loop_
_entity_poly.entity_id
_entity_poly.type
_entity_poly.pdbx_seq_one_letter_code
_entity_poly.pdbx_strand_id
1 'polypeptide(L)'
;MKFRGSPHFLNNGTPWMKDPDETAPWPENVRYVGEPSHEIDANWQRLIGKRYFSISEEEAKRAWGNRRNEFVDQNMGGYTAGFDMFHTLHCINELRKALRPEYYPPKSHTLHGALHNGTYLDMRHTPLGD
;
A
#
# COMPACT_ATOMS: atom_id res chain seq x y z
N MET A 1 -18.49 -7.83 -14.72
CA MET A 1 -17.02 -7.95 -14.57
C MET A 1 -16.75 -8.93 -13.44
N LYS A 2 -16.10 -10.07 -13.70
CA LYS A 2 -15.85 -11.13 -12.69
C LYS A 2 -14.40 -10.99 -12.23
N PHE A 3 -14.19 -10.42 -11.05
CA PHE A 3 -12.87 -10.36 -10.43
C PHE A 3 -12.37 -11.80 -10.20
N ARG A 4 -11.32 -12.21 -10.94
CA ARG A 4 -10.68 -13.53 -10.79
C ARG A 4 -9.47 -13.48 -9.85
N GLY A 5 -9.32 -12.40 -9.09
CA GLY A 5 -8.23 -12.25 -8.12
C GLY A 5 -8.35 -13.35 -7.07
N SER A 6 -7.66 -14.46 -7.31
CA SER A 6 -7.64 -15.60 -6.41
C SER A 6 -6.30 -16.31 -6.60
N PRO A 7 -5.54 -16.54 -5.52
CA PRO A 7 -4.36 -17.37 -5.60
C PRO A 7 -4.77 -18.76 -6.10
N HIS A 8 -4.05 -19.26 -7.09
CA HIS A 8 -4.18 -20.65 -7.46
C HIS A 8 -3.35 -21.48 -6.50
N PHE A 9 -3.80 -22.70 -6.22
CA PHE A 9 -3.06 -23.63 -5.39
C PHE A 9 -2.83 -24.91 -6.18
N LEU A 10 -1.64 -25.47 -6.04
CA LEU A 10 -1.37 -26.84 -6.45
C LEU A 10 -2.14 -27.78 -5.50
N ASN A 11 -2.29 -29.06 -5.89
CA ASN A 11 -2.99 -30.05 -5.08
C ASN A 11 -2.38 -30.26 -3.68
N ASN A 12 -1.11 -29.88 -3.49
CA ASN A 12 -0.40 -29.93 -2.21
C ASN A 12 -0.57 -28.66 -1.36
N GLY A 13 -1.42 -27.71 -1.77
CA GLY A 13 -1.66 -26.46 -1.06
C GLY A 13 -0.59 -25.38 -1.29
N THR A 14 0.41 -25.63 -2.12
CA THR A 14 1.37 -24.59 -2.51
C THR A 14 0.68 -23.54 -3.37
N PRO A 15 0.72 -22.24 -2.99
CA PRO A 15 0.20 -21.19 -3.85
C PRO A 15 1.08 -21.07 -5.10
N TRP A 16 0.45 -20.92 -6.25
CA TRP A 16 1.10 -20.53 -7.49
C TRP A 16 0.35 -19.36 -8.11
N MET A 17 1.08 -18.52 -8.84
CA MET A 17 0.50 -17.47 -9.65
C MET A 17 1.05 -17.58 -11.06
N LYS A 18 0.18 -17.30 -12.03
CA LYS A 18 0.61 -17.17 -13.41
C LYS A 18 1.53 -15.96 -13.50
N ASP A 19 2.68 -16.12 -14.15
CA ASP A 19 3.51 -14.97 -14.51
C ASP A 19 2.68 -13.98 -15.33
N PRO A 20 2.92 -12.66 -15.18
CA PRO A 20 2.22 -11.66 -15.97
C PRO A 20 2.44 -11.93 -17.45
N ASP A 21 1.36 -11.83 -18.22
CA ASP A 21 1.44 -11.87 -19.67
C ASP A 21 1.82 -10.47 -20.14
N GLU A 22 3.06 -10.28 -20.61
CA GLU A 22 3.56 -8.96 -21.02
C GLU A 22 2.76 -8.34 -22.18
N THR A 23 2.06 -9.17 -22.95
CA THR A 23 1.21 -8.74 -24.08
C THR A 23 -0.21 -8.35 -23.65
N ALA A 24 -0.59 -8.68 -22.41
CA ALA A 24 -1.90 -8.33 -21.87
C ALA A 24 -2.00 -6.83 -21.56
N PRO A 25 -3.22 -6.27 -21.50
CA PRO A 25 -3.42 -4.91 -21.01
C PRO A 25 -3.03 -4.78 -19.53
N TRP A 26 -2.86 -3.54 -19.09
CA TRP A 26 -2.77 -3.24 -17.66
C TRP A 26 -4.13 -3.48 -16.98
N PRO A 27 -4.17 -4.04 -15.75
CA PRO A 27 -3.04 -4.37 -14.88
C PRO A 27 -2.46 -5.78 -15.02
N GLU A 28 -2.98 -6.62 -15.91
CA GLU A 28 -2.64 -8.04 -16.02
C GLU A 28 -1.18 -8.31 -16.44
N ASN A 29 -0.52 -7.34 -17.07
CA ASN A 29 0.87 -7.41 -17.49
C ASN A 29 1.90 -6.99 -16.42
N VAL A 30 1.48 -6.73 -15.18
CA VAL A 30 2.38 -6.26 -14.10
C VAL A 30 2.37 -7.20 -12.90
N ARG A 31 3.56 -7.54 -12.39
CA ARG A 31 3.75 -8.34 -11.17
C ARG A 31 3.70 -7.47 -9.90
N TYR A 32 2.70 -7.69 -9.05
CA TYR A 32 2.58 -6.99 -7.74
C TYR A 32 2.79 -7.88 -6.51
N VAL A 33 2.89 -9.19 -6.71
CA VAL A 33 2.86 -10.21 -5.66
C VAL A 33 3.79 -11.37 -6.03
N GLY A 34 4.29 -12.10 -5.03
CA GLY A 34 5.27 -13.17 -5.20
C GLY A 34 6.41 -13.06 -4.17
N GLU A 35 7.49 -13.79 -4.40
CA GLU A 35 8.73 -13.64 -3.63
C GLU A 35 9.25 -12.18 -3.72
N PRO A 36 9.73 -11.59 -2.61
CA PRO A 36 10.30 -10.25 -2.60
C PRO A 36 11.32 -10.05 -3.71
N SER A 37 11.13 -8.99 -4.50
CA SER A 37 12.02 -8.64 -5.59
C SER A 37 11.97 -7.13 -5.84
N HIS A 38 13.06 -6.61 -6.42
CA HIS A 38 13.14 -5.20 -6.81
C HIS A 38 12.10 -4.83 -7.88
N GLU A 39 11.73 -5.78 -8.75
CA GLU A 39 10.67 -5.61 -9.75
C GLU A 39 9.32 -5.33 -9.09
N ILE A 40 8.92 -6.16 -8.12
CA ILE A 40 7.66 -5.97 -7.39
C ILE A 40 7.67 -4.63 -6.64
N ASP A 41 8.78 -4.27 -6.00
CA ASP A 41 8.92 -3.00 -5.29
C ASP A 41 8.81 -1.80 -6.25
N ALA A 42 9.41 -1.88 -7.43
CA ALA A 42 9.30 -0.84 -8.45
C ALA A 42 7.86 -0.73 -8.99
N ASN A 43 7.17 -1.85 -9.18
CA ASN A 43 5.78 -1.87 -9.64
C ASN A 43 4.84 -1.24 -8.60
N TRP A 44 4.99 -1.57 -7.31
CA TRP A 44 4.30 -0.87 -6.23
C TRP A 44 4.63 0.62 -6.22
N GLN A 45 5.91 0.99 -6.29
CA GLN A 45 6.31 2.40 -6.30
C GLN A 45 5.71 3.16 -7.48
N ARG A 46 5.60 2.53 -8.66
CA ARG A 46 4.93 3.12 -9.83
C ARG A 46 3.43 3.30 -9.61
N LEU A 47 2.77 2.36 -8.94
CA LEU A 47 1.33 2.40 -8.68
C LEU A 47 0.94 3.43 -7.61
N ILE A 48 1.69 3.53 -6.51
CA ILE A 48 1.31 4.29 -5.30
C ILE A 48 2.32 5.37 -4.88
N GLY A 49 3.42 5.56 -5.62
CA GLY A 49 4.48 6.50 -5.26
C GLY A 49 4.06 7.96 -5.32
N LYS A 50 3.13 8.32 -6.22
CA LYS A 50 2.58 9.67 -6.40
C LYS A 50 1.16 9.81 -5.84
N ARG A 51 0.92 9.23 -4.67
CA ARG A 51 -0.42 9.14 -4.04
C ARG A 51 -0.94 10.45 -3.45
N TYR A 52 -0.05 11.40 -3.18
CA TYR A 52 -0.40 12.71 -2.65
C TYR A 52 -0.15 13.80 -3.69
N PHE A 53 -1.02 14.79 -3.72
CA PHE A 53 -0.95 15.96 -4.60
C PHE A 53 -1.42 17.20 -3.84
N SER A 54 -0.98 18.39 -4.28
CA SER A 54 -1.44 19.65 -3.69
C SER A 54 -2.72 20.13 -4.38
N ILE A 55 -3.65 20.69 -3.60
CA ILE A 55 -4.86 21.35 -4.08
C ILE A 55 -4.89 22.82 -3.65
N SER A 56 -5.66 23.63 -4.37
CA SER A 56 -5.83 25.06 -4.08
C SER A 56 -6.58 25.30 -2.77
N GLU A 57 -6.48 26.52 -2.22
CA GLU A 57 -7.24 26.90 -1.04
C GLU A 57 -8.76 26.76 -1.24
N GLU A 58 -9.26 27.11 -2.42
CA GLU A 58 -10.69 27.02 -2.70
C GLU A 58 -11.17 25.56 -2.84
N GLU A 59 -10.33 24.65 -3.35
CA GLU A 59 -10.62 23.22 -3.31
C GLU A 59 -10.56 22.68 -1.88
N ALA A 60 -9.58 23.09 -1.08
CA ALA A 60 -9.44 22.67 0.31
C ALA A 60 -10.58 23.18 1.21
N LYS A 61 -11.02 24.43 1.02
CA LYS A 61 -12.21 24.99 1.69
C LYS A 61 -13.46 24.20 1.33
N ARG A 62 -13.65 23.84 0.05
CA ARG A 62 -14.79 23.02 -0.39
C ARG A 62 -14.74 21.59 0.17
N ALA A 63 -13.55 20.98 0.24
CA ALA A 63 -13.39 19.61 0.71
C ALA A 63 -13.46 19.47 2.24
N TRP A 64 -12.87 20.41 2.98
CA TRP A 64 -12.62 20.25 4.42
C TRP A 64 -13.03 21.45 5.28
N GLY A 65 -13.44 22.57 4.68
CA GLY A 65 -13.86 23.77 5.41
C GLY A 65 -12.78 24.28 6.37
N ASN A 66 -13.14 24.43 7.65
CA ASN A 66 -12.23 24.92 8.68
C ASN A 66 -11.09 23.94 9.01
N ARG A 67 -11.27 22.63 8.74
CA ARG A 67 -10.24 21.61 8.97
C ARG A 67 -9.10 21.65 7.96
N ARG A 68 -9.20 22.45 6.90
CA ARG A 68 -8.16 22.54 5.86
C ARG A 68 -6.76 22.82 6.43
N ASN A 69 -6.67 23.57 7.53
CA ASN A 69 -5.41 23.92 8.17
C ASN A 69 -4.62 22.70 8.68
N GLU A 70 -5.27 21.55 8.87
CA GLU A 70 -4.63 20.27 9.23
C GLU A 70 -3.85 19.65 8.06
N PHE A 71 -4.13 20.09 6.82
CA PHE A 71 -3.62 19.49 5.59
C PHE A 71 -2.67 20.42 4.82
N VAL A 72 -2.13 21.45 5.47
CA VAL A 72 -1.23 22.40 4.80
C VAL A 72 0.06 21.70 4.35
N ASP A 73 0.38 21.82 3.07
CA ASP A 73 1.63 21.31 2.51
C ASP A 73 2.77 22.28 2.84
N GLN A 74 3.64 21.89 3.78
CA GLN A 74 4.76 22.73 4.23
C GLN A 74 5.87 22.91 3.19
N ASN A 75 5.91 22.06 2.15
CA ASN A 75 7.01 22.03 1.18
C ASN A 75 6.62 22.67 -0.15
N MET A 76 5.41 22.40 -0.64
CA MET A 76 4.96 22.84 -1.98
C MET A 76 4.04 24.06 -1.94
N GLY A 77 3.53 24.42 -0.77
CA GLY A 77 2.44 25.40 -0.64
C GLY A 77 1.09 24.80 -1.09
N GLY A 78 0.01 25.27 -0.48
CA GLY A 78 -1.34 24.73 -0.67
C GLY A 78 -1.69 23.67 0.36
N TYR A 79 -2.46 22.66 -0.06
CA TYR A 79 -3.01 21.64 0.84
C TYR A 79 -2.79 20.23 0.27
N THR A 80 -2.19 19.34 1.04
CA THR A 80 -1.94 17.96 0.64
C THR A 80 -3.24 17.15 0.64
N ALA A 81 -3.61 16.65 -0.52
CA ALA A 81 -4.73 15.74 -0.74
C ALA A 81 -4.23 14.38 -1.27
N GLY A 82 -5.09 13.37 -1.18
CA GLY A 82 -4.86 12.06 -1.78
C GLY A 82 -6.16 11.27 -1.85
N PHE A 83 -6.25 10.32 -2.78
CA PHE A 83 -7.37 9.38 -2.80
C PHE A 83 -7.14 8.27 -1.78
N ASP A 84 -8.16 7.98 -0.99
CA ASP A 84 -8.10 6.96 0.07
C ASP A 84 -7.75 5.55 -0.46
N MET A 85 -8.15 5.25 -1.70
CA MET A 85 -7.73 4.02 -2.39
C MET A 85 -6.20 3.86 -2.41
N PHE A 86 -5.44 4.92 -2.69
CA PHE A 86 -3.98 4.84 -2.73
C PHE A 86 -3.37 4.72 -1.33
N HIS A 87 -4.02 5.28 -0.31
CA HIS A 87 -3.61 5.08 1.08
C HIS A 87 -3.82 3.61 1.51
N THR A 88 -4.97 3.03 1.17
CA THR A 88 -5.27 1.62 1.42
C THR A 88 -4.23 0.71 0.75
N LEU A 89 -3.93 0.96 -0.54
CA LEU A 89 -2.91 0.21 -1.28
C LEU A 89 -1.51 0.38 -0.69
N HIS A 90 -1.16 1.57 -0.20
CA HIS A 90 0.09 1.80 0.52
C HIS A 90 0.19 0.93 1.77
N CYS A 91 -0.84 0.89 2.60
CA CYS A 91 -0.85 0.06 3.81
C CYS A 91 -0.77 -1.44 3.48
N ILE A 92 -1.44 -1.90 2.43
CA ILE A 92 -1.32 -3.30 1.96
C ILE A 92 0.12 -3.61 1.53
N ASN A 93 0.80 -2.69 0.84
CA ASN A 93 2.20 -2.89 0.47
C ASN A 93 3.14 -2.90 1.68
N GLU A 94 2.90 -2.04 2.68
CA GLU A 94 3.67 -2.08 3.93
C GLU A 94 3.46 -3.41 4.67
N LEU A 95 2.22 -3.92 4.72
CA LEU A 95 1.92 -5.24 5.26
C LEU A 95 2.62 -6.35 4.49
N ARG A 96 2.58 -6.34 3.15
CA ARG A 96 3.30 -7.30 2.29
C ARG A 96 4.78 -7.37 2.66
N LYS A 97 5.41 -6.22 2.86
CA LYS A 97 6.84 -6.13 3.23
C LYS A 97 7.07 -6.59 4.68
N ALA A 98 6.20 -6.23 5.62
CA ALA A 98 6.30 -6.62 7.02
C ALA A 98 6.22 -8.14 7.23
N LEU A 99 5.50 -8.86 6.36
CA LEU A 99 5.43 -10.33 6.38
C LEU A 99 6.72 -11.02 5.92
N ARG A 100 7.71 -10.27 5.41
CA ARG A 100 9.00 -10.79 4.88
C ARG A 100 10.19 -10.09 5.57
N PRO A 101 10.31 -10.16 6.90
CA PRO A 101 11.32 -9.43 7.66
C PRO A 101 12.77 -9.81 7.32
N GLU A 102 12.99 -11.01 6.77
CA GLU A 102 14.27 -11.47 6.26
C GLU A 102 14.74 -10.69 5.02
N TYR A 103 13.81 -10.15 4.23
CA TYR A 103 14.10 -9.35 3.05
C TYR A 103 13.90 -7.84 3.31
N TYR A 104 12.94 -7.47 4.17
CA TYR A 104 12.66 -6.09 4.55
C TYR A 104 12.88 -5.88 6.07
N PRO A 105 14.13 -5.65 6.51
CA PRO A 105 14.40 -5.43 7.93
C PRO A 105 13.64 -4.20 8.47
N PRO A 106 13.25 -4.21 9.77
CA PRO A 106 12.42 -3.17 10.38
C PRO A 106 12.97 -1.73 10.28
N LYS A 107 14.28 -1.57 10.03
CA LYS A 107 14.95 -0.27 9.88
C LYS A 107 14.72 0.39 8.52
N SER A 108 14.17 -0.32 7.53
CA SER A 108 13.96 0.18 6.15
C SER A 108 12.62 0.88 5.95
N HIS A 109 11.72 0.81 6.92
CA HIS A 109 10.41 1.44 6.84
C HIS A 109 10.50 2.78 7.55
N THR A 110 10.47 3.85 6.76
CA THR A 110 10.45 5.24 7.19
C THR A 110 9.49 5.47 8.35
N LEU A 111 9.70 6.54 9.11
CA LEU A 111 8.90 7.02 10.26
C LEU A 111 7.36 6.80 10.14
N HIS A 112 6.83 6.79 8.91
CA HIS A 112 5.44 6.48 8.59
C HIS A 112 5.06 4.99 8.75
N GLY A 113 5.91 4.04 8.37
CA GLY A 113 5.66 2.60 8.54
C GLY A 113 5.65 2.15 10.01
N ALA A 114 6.45 2.79 10.86
CA ALA A 114 6.43 2.55 12.31
C ALA A 114 5.10 2.99 12.97
N LEU A 115 4.46 4.05 12.46
CA LEU A 115 3.14 4.51 12.92
C LEU A 115 2.02 3.55 12.48
N HIS A 116 2.15 2.90 11.32
CA HIS A 116 1.18 1.91 10.81
C HIS A 116 1.28 0.55 11.52
N ASN A 117 2.47 0.16 11.99
CA ASN A 117 2.67 -1.08 12.75
C ASN A 117 1.97 -1.05 14.12
N GLY A 118 1.71 0.13 14.68
CA GLY A 118 1.14 0.28 16.02
C GLY A 118 -0.39 0.14 16.11
N THR A 119 -1.12 0.30 15.01
CA THR A 119 -2.59 0.42 15.04
C THR A 119 -3.35 -0.65 14.25
N TYR A 120 -2.71 -1.36 13.31
CA TYR A 120 -3.39 -2.38 12.49
C TYR A 120 -2.82 -3.81 12.62
N LEU A 121 -1.74 -4.01 13.36
CA LEU A 121 -1.06 -5.32 13.47
C LEU A 121 -0.98 -5.90 14.89
N ASP A 122 -1.80 -5.43 15.83
CA ASP A 122 -1.95 -6.09 17.13
C ASP A 122 -2.81 -7.37 16.99
N MET A 123 -2.28 -8.36 16.28
CA MET A 123 -2.60 -9.77 16.46
C MET A 123 -1.66 -10.36 17.52
N ARG A 124 -1.46 -9.67 18.65
CA ARG A 124 -0.98 -10.37 19.83
C ARG A 124 -2.06 -11.36 20.23
N HIS A 125 -1.71 -12.63 20.16
CA HIS A 125 -2.33 -13.67 20.96
C HIS A 125 -2.48 -13.13 22.39
N THR A 126 -3.68 -12.72 22.76
CA THR A 126 -4.08 -12.74 24.16
C THR A 126 -4.10 -14.23 24.52
N PRO A 127 -3.24 -14.73 25.42
CA PRO A 127 -3.45 -16.05 25.97
C PRO A 127 -4.82 -16.00 26.65
N LEU A 128 -5.72 -16.90 26.27
CA LEU A 128 -6.84 -17.25 27.12
C LEU A 128 -6.20 -17.86 28.37
N GLY A 129 -6.01 -17.03 29.39
CA GLY A 129 -5.70 -17.47 30.75
C GLY A 129 -6.99 -17.85 31.46
N ASP A 130 -6.89 -18.93 32.24
CA ASP A 130 -7.96 -19.69 32.90
C ASP A 130 -8.90 -18.88 33.82
#